data_AF-A0A932BE63-F1
#
_entry.id   AF-A0A932BE63-F1
#
_cell.length_a   1.000
_cell.length_b   1.000
_cell.length_c   1.000
_cell.angle_alpha   90.00
_cell.angle_beta   90.00
_cell.angle_gamma   90.00
#
_symmetry.space_group_name_H-M   'P 1'
#
loop_
_entity.id
_entity.type
_entity.pdbx_description
1 polymer ?
#
loop_
_entity_poly.entity_id
_entity_poly.type
_entity_poly.pdbx_seq_one_letter_code
_entity_poly.pdbx_strand_id
1 'polypeptide(L)'
;MKLAKPLCAAWILVVGVTLAHAQLRIGQPSGFSGSVAAGVKENTDGARLYLDAVNKHGGVHGQPVELISVDDQFDPAKTVEAARNLITQQHVLALFLNRGTPHAQALLPLLAEYRVPLVAPSTGAMALHDPVNPWVFNVRAPYQREAIKAVGHLVSLGMTRIAVLQTDDPRNGSSLSVMAV
;
A
#
# COMPACT_ATOMS: atom_id res chain seq x y z
N MET A 1 -34.46 72.09 16.32
CA MET A 1 -34.62 70.64 16.57
C MET A 1 -34.75 69.92 15.24
N LYS A 2 -33.68 69.28 14.75
CA LYS A 2 -33.71 68.38 13.57
C LYS A 2 -33.09 67.05 14.03
N LEU A 3 -33.92 66.01 14.17
CA LEU A 3 -33.49 64.65 14.51
C LEU A 3 -32.93 63.99 13.24
N ALA A 4 -31.66 63.63 13.25
CA ALA A 4 -31.06 62.73 12.27
C ALA A 4 -31.26 61.27 12.75
N LYS A 5 -31.82 60.42 11.88
CA LYS A 5 -31.92 58.96 12.10
C LYS A 5 -30.66 58.30 11.53
N PRO A 6 -29.93 57.45 12.28
CA PRO A 6 -28.90 56.62 11.68
C PRO A 6 -29.54 55.35 11.08
N LEU A 7 -29.36 55.14 9.77
CA LEU A 7 -29.61 53.85 9.13
C LEU A 7 -28.48 52.88 9.53
N CYS A 8 -28.80 51.86 10.33
CA CYS A 8 -27.92 50.71 10.53
C CYS A 8 -28.02 49.79 9.31
N ALA A 9 -27.00 49.80 8.45
CA ALA A 9 -26.82 48.79 7.42
C ALA A 9 -26.30 47.50 8.07
N ALA A 10 -27.12 46.45 8.10
CA ALA A 10 -26.71 45.12 8.55
C ALA A 10 -25.89 44.45 7.44
N TRP A 11 -24.59 44.29 7.69
CA TRP A 11 -23.71 43.48 6.86
C TRP A 11 -23.87 42.01 7.25
N ILE A 12 -24.53 41.22 6.42
CA ILE A 12 -24.54 39.76 6.57
C ILE A 12 -23.17 39.26 6.11
N LEU A 13 -22.31 38.93 7.07
CA LEU A 13 -21.06 38.23 6.82
C LEU A 13 -21.41 36.77 6.51
N VAL A 14 -21.45 36.41 5.23
CA VAL A 14 -21.46 34.99 4.83
C VAL A 14 -20.07 34.46 5.13
N VAL A 15 -19.91 33.82 6.29
CA VAL A 15 -18.73 33.00 6.58
C VAL A 15 -18.82 31.79 5.66
N GLY A 16 -18.19 31.89 4.49
CA GLY A 16 -17.94 30.74 3.64
C GLY A 16 -17.09 29.76 4.42
N VAL A 17 -17.69 28.66 4.86
CA VAL A 17 -16.92 27.50 5.34
C VAL A 17 -16.13 27.01 4.15
N THR A 18 -14.86 27.41 4.06
CA THR A 18 -13.93 26.75 3.16
C THR A 18 -13.75 25.34 3.71
N LEU A 19 -14.39 24.36 3.08
CA LEU A 19 -14.04 22.97 3.29
C LEU A 19 -12.57 22.85 2.91
N ALA A 20 -11.69 22.75 3.90
CA ALA A 20 -10.29 22.49 3.68
C ALA A 20 -10.18 21.14 2.97
N HIS A 21 -9.97 21.15 1.66
CA HIS A 21 -9.73 19.95 0.88
C HIS A 21 -8.29 19.50 1.09
N ALA A 22 -8.07 18.56 2.01
CA ALA A 22 -6.78 17.91 2.22
C ALA A 22 -6.68 16.67 1.31
N GLN A 23 -5.77 16.71 0.34
CA GLN A 23 -5.49 15.59 -0.56
C GLN A 23 -4.95 14.38 0.21
N LEU A 24 -5.51 13.19 -0.01
CA LEU A 24 -5.10 11.97 0.68
C LEU A 24 -3.96 11.30 -0.10
N ARG A 25 -2.72 11.52 0.33
CA ARG A 25 -1.55 10.93 -0.34
C ARG A 25 -1.19 9.58 0.23
N ILE A 26 -0.98 8.60 -0.65
CA ILE A 26 -0.42 7.30 -0.31
C ILE A 26 0.83 7.06 -1.16
N GLY A 27 1.87 6.50 -0.54
CA GLY A 27 3.18 6.30 -1.16
C GLY A 27 3.43 4.85 -1.52
N GLN A 28 4.03 4.60 -2.68
CA GLN A 28 4.37 3.26 -3.14
C GLN A 28 5.84 3.19 -3.58
N PRO A 29 6.77 2.84 -2.68
CA PRO A 29 8.10 2.40 -3.07
C PRO A 29 8.01 0.96 -3.61
N SER A 30 8.34 0.76 -4.88
CA SER A 30 8.32 -0.56 -5.51
C SER A 30 9.24 -0.62 -6.73
N GLY A 31 9.63 -1.82 -7.15
CA GLY A 31 10.51 -2.01 -8.32
C GLY A 31 9.77 -1.81 -9.64
N PHE A 32 9.76 -0.58 -10.15
CA PHE A 32 9.21 -0.24 -11.47
C PHE A 32 10.22 -0.48 -12.61
N SER A 33 11.45 -0.84 -12.26
CA SER A 33 12.49 -1.33 -13.17
C SER A 33 12.97 -2.74 -12.78
N GLY A 34 13.74 -3.37 -13.68
CA GLY A 34 14.31 -4.70 -13.44
C GLY A 34 13.32 -5.87 -13.59
N SER A 35 13.64 -6.99 -12.96
CA SER A 35 12.98 -8.29 -13.18
C SER A 35 11.54 -8.37 -12.66
N VAL A 36 11.14 -7.48 -11.74
CA VAL A 36 9.79 -7.46 -11.16
C VAL A 36 8.86 -6.42 -11.78
N ALA A 37 9.39 -5.56 -12.67
CA ALA A 37 8.71 -4.38 -13.19
C ALA A 37 7.34 -4.68 -13.81
N ALA A 38 7.23 -5.75 -14.60
CA ALA A 38 5.98 -6.11 -15.26
C ALA A 38 4.85 -6.37 -14.24
N GLY A 39 5.10 -7.22 -13.23
CA GLY A 39 4.10 -7.52 -12.21
C GLY A 39 3.82 -6.34 -11.27
N VAL A 40 4.82 -5.48 -11.00
CA VAL A 40 4.60 -4.23 -10.25
C VAL A 40 3.70 -3.29 -11.04
N LYS A 41 3.93 -3.15 -12.35
CA LYS A 41 3.10 -2.32 -13.23
C LYS A 41 1.65 -2.80 -13.24
N GLU A 42 1.42 -4.09 -13.45
CA GLU A 42 0.07 -4.67 -13.47
C GLU A 42 -0.69 -4.41 -12.16
N ASN A 43 -0.06 -4.66 -11.02
CA ASN A 43 -0.66 -4.40 -9.70
C ASN A 43 -0.96 -2.91 -9.50
N THR A 44 -0.04 -2.04 -9.91
CA THR A 44 -0.17 -0.59 -9.77
C THR A 44 -1.29 -0.04 -10.67
N ASP A 45 -1.39 -0.53 -11.90
CA ASP A 45 -2.45 -0.13 -12.83
C ASP A 45 -3.83 -0.55 -12.31
N GLY A 46 -3.96 -1.76 -11.75
CA GLY A 46 -5.19 -2.20 -11.10
C GLY A 46 -5.58 -1.32 -9.89
N ALA A 47 -4.60 -0.96 -9.06
CA ALA A 47 -4.83 -0.05 -7.95
C ALA A 47 -5.25 1.35 -8.41
N ARG A 48 -4.56 1.92 -9.41
CA ARG A 48 -4.91 3.22 -9.99
C ARG A 48 -6.32 3.22 -10.58
N LEU A 49 -6.68 2.18 -11.33
CA LEU A 49 -8.02 2.06 -11.90
C LEU A 49 -9.11 2.14 -10.81
N TYR A 50 -8.90 1.47 -9.67
CA TYR A 50 -9.83 1.53 -8.56
C TYR A 50 -9.84 2.91 -7.88
N LEU A 51 -8.68 3.49 -7.61
CA LEU A 51 -8.57 4.83 -6.99
C LEU A 51 -9.18 5.92 -7.88
N ASP A 52 -8.99 5.84 -9.19
CA ASP A 52 -9.60 6.74 -10.16
C ASP A 52 -11.14 6.63 -10.13
N ALA A 53 -11.67 5.42 -10.01
CA ALA A 53 -13.10 5.22 -9.84
C ALA A 53 -13.60 5.84 -8.52
N VAL A 54 -12.87 5.67 -7.41
CA VAL A 54 -13.21 6.31 -6.12
C VAL A 54 -13.19 7.83 -6.24
N ASN A 55 -12.15 8.40 -6.84
CA ASN A 55 -12.01 9.84 -7.03
C ASN A 55 -13.10 10.43 -7.93
N LYS A 56 -13.50 9.72 -8.99
CA LYS A 56 -14.64 10.11 -9.85
C LYS A 56 -15.98 10.16 -9.10
N HIS A 57 -16.13 9.40 -8.01
CA HIS A 57 -17.32 9.43 -7.15
C HIS A 57 -17.19 10.42 -5.97
N GLY A 58 -16.26 11.37 -6.06
CA GLY A 58 -16.07 12.42 -5.04
C GLY A 58 -15.01 12.08 -4.00
N GLY A 59 -14.26 10.99 -4.16
CA GLY A 59 -13.17 10.62 -3.26
C GLY A 59 -13.66 10.11 -1.89
N VAL A 60 -12.73 10.01 -0.95
CA VAL A 60 -13.03 9.55 0.41
C VAL A 60 -13.37 10.78 1.26
N HIS A 61 -14.61 10.84 1.75
CA HIS A 61 -15.13 12.01 2.50
C HIS A 61 -14.91 13.35 1.75
N GLY A 62 -15.06 13.34 0.42
CA GLY A 62 -14.85 14.53 -0.40
C GLY A 62 -13.38 14.81 -0.74
N GLN A 63 -12.44 13.97 -0.32
CA GLN A 63 -11.01 14.14 -0.58
C GLN A 63 -10.50 13.14 -1.62
N PRO A 64 -9.82 13.60 -2.68
CA PRO A 64 -9.22 12.70 -3.66
C PRO A 64 -8.02 11.96 -3.05
N VAL A 65 -7.85 10.69 -3.44
CA VAL A 65 -6.69 9.87 -3.11
C VAL A 65 -5.65 9.98 -4.22
N GLU A 66 -4.42 10.31 -3.87
CA GLU A 66 -3.28 10.37 -4.78
C GLU A 66 -2.28 9.25 -4.46
N LEU A 67 -1.98 8.42 -5.46
CA LEU A 67 -0.96 7.38 -5.36
C LEU A 67 0.37 7.89 -5.94
N ILE A 68 1.35 8.09 -5.06
CA ILE A 68 2.70 8.54 -5.42
C ILE A 68 3.61 7.31 -5.48
N SER A 69 3.95 6.88 -6.70
CA SER A 69 4.80 5.71 -6.94
C SER A 69 6.26 6.14 -7.14
N VAL A 70 7.20 5.46 -6.50
CA VAL A 70 8.65 5.70 -6.60
C VAL A 70 9.34 4.38 -6.94
N ASP A 71 10.21 4.41 -7.95
CA ASP A 71 11.04 3.25 -8.32
C ASP A 71 12.18 3.05 -7.32
N ASP A 72 12.08 1.98 -6.53
CA ASP A 72 13.15 1.55 -5.62
C ASP A 72 14.19 0.64 -6.30
N GLN A 73 14.02 0.36 -7.60
CA GLN A 73 14.89 -0.50 -8.40
C GLN A 73 14.99 -1.93 -7.86
N PHE A 74 13.97 -2.35 -7.10
CA PHE A 74 13.93 -3.61 -6.40
C PHE A 74 15.13 -3.83 -5.45
N ASP A 75 15.60 -2.76 -4.82
CA ASP A 75 16.65 -2.78 -3.80
C ASP A 75 16.11 -2.41 -2.41
N PRO A 76 16.34 -3.24 -1.37
CA PRO A 76 15.81 -2.97 -0.03
C PRO A 76 16.32 -1.66 0.61
N ALA A 77 17.56 -1.26 0.38
CA ALA A 77 18.08 0.00 0.91
C ALA A 77 17.42 1.20 0.22
N LYS A 78 17.30 1.16 -1.11
CA LYS A 78 16.57 2.19 -1.87
C LYS A 78 15.09 2.25 -1.51
N THR A 79 14.49 1.13 -1.12
CA THR A 79 13.11 1.09 -0.62
C THR A 79 12.97 1.95 0.64
N VAL A 80 13.90 1.83 1.58
CA VAL A 80 13.90 2.61 2.83
C VAL A 80 14.10 4.09 2.55
N GLU A 81 15.01 4.45 1.64
CA GLU A 81 15.23 5.84 1.21
C GLU A 81 13.99 6.44 0.56
N ALA A 82 13.39 5.73 -0.41
CA ALA A 82 12.18 6.15 -1.09
C ALA A 82 11.01 6.32 -0.11
N ALA A 83 10.82 5.36 0.81
CA ALA A 83 9.80 5.44 1.84
C ALA A 83 10.01 6.64 2.77
N ARG A 84 11.24 6.90 3.22
CA ARG A 84 11.55 8.05 4.08
C ARG A 84 11.22 9.36 3.37
N ASN A 85 11.53 9.48 2.08
CA ASN A 85 11.20 10.67 1.29
C ASN A 85 9.68 10.82 1.10
N LEU A 86 8.96 9.73 0.81
CA LEU A 86 7.51 9.73 0.72
C LEU A 86 6.87 10.21 2.04
N ILE A 87 7.35 9.72 3.18
CA ILE A 87 6.85 10.09 4.50
C ILE A 87 7.19 11.55 4.83
N THR A 88 8.46 11.95 4.69
CA THR A 88 8.94 13.23 5.23
C THR A 88 8.77 14.42 4.29
N GLN A 89 8.82 14.19 2.98
CA GLN A 89 8.73 15.25 1.96
C GLN A 89 7.36 15.30 1.29
N GLN A 90 6.78 14.15 1.00
CA GLN A 90 5.46 14.08 0.34
C GLN A 90 4.30 14.01 1.33
N HIS A 91 4.60 13.79 2.63
CA HIS A 91 3.63 13.69 3.71
C HIS A 91 2.54 12.66 3.43
N VAL A 92 2.95 11.48 2.93
CA VAL A 92 2.00 10.38 2.69
C VAL A 92 1.43 9.87 4.01
N LEU A 93 0.15 9.52 3.97
CA LEU A 93 -0.62 8.99 5.10
C LEU A 93 -0.28 7.53 5.41
N ALA A 94 0.10 6.79 4.36
CA ALA A 94 0.40 5.36 4.39
C ALA A 94 1.38 5.01 3.26
N LEU A 95 2.17 3.98 3.49
CA LEU A 95 2.83 3.25 2.41
C LEU A 95 1.89 2.16 1.89
N PHE A 96 1.95 1.87 0.60
CA PHE A 96 0.97 1.03 -0.07
C PHE A 96 1.62 0.17 -1.16
N LEU A 97 1.23 -1.10 -1.27
CA LEU A 97 1.62 -2.01 -2.36
C LEU A 97 3.13 -2.06 -2.65
N ASN A 98 3.97 -2.03 -1.61
CA ASN A 98 5.40 -2.26 -1.81
C ASN A 98 5.65 -3.71 -2.26
N ARG A 99 6.74 -3.97 -2.99
CA ARG A 99 7.05 -5.29 -3.52
C ARG A 99 8.32 -5.87 -2.90
N GLY A 100 8.23 -7.12 -2.47
CA GLY A 100 9.37 -7.92 -2.02
C GLY A 100 9.44 -8.10 -0.50
N THR A 101 9.81 -9.31 -0.08
CA THR A 101 9.92 -9.69 1.34
C THR A 101 11.02 -8.89 2.07
N PRO A 102 12.29 -8.87 1.60
CA PRO A 102 13.33 -8.12 2.32
C PRO A 102 13.05 -6.61 2.29
N HIS A 103 12.42 -6.10 1.22
CA HIS A 103 11.99 -4.70 1.08
C HIS A 103 10.97 -4.33 2.15
N ALA A 104 9.91 -5.13 2.30
CA ALA A 104 8.90 -4.90 3.33
C ALA A 104 9.45 -5.06 4.76
N GLN A 105 10.35 -6.01 5.00
CA GLN A 105 11.01 -6.19 6.30
C GLN A 105 11.91 -5.00 6.64
N ALA A 106 12.64 -4.47 5.66
CA ALA A 106 13.52 -3.30 5.85
C ALA A 106 12.74 -2.04 6.24
N LEU A 107 11.45 -1.95 5.89
CA LEU A 107 10.60 -0.83 6.28
C LEU A 107 10.14 -0.88 7.74
N LEU A 108 10.12 -2.05 8.41
CA LEU A 108 9.49 -2.19 9.73
C LEU A 108 9.97 -1.17 10.79
N PRO A 109 11.28 -0.87 10.93
CA PRO A 109 11.74 0.14 11.87
C PRO A 109 11.24 1.55 11.51
N LEU A 110 11.23 1.87 10.21
CA LEU A 110 10.78 3.16 9.68
C LEU A 110 9.28 3.37 9.94
N LEU A 111 8.45 2.33 9.74
CA LEU A 111 7.00 2.40 9.99
C LEU A 111 6.71 2.73 11.47
N ALA A 112 7.46 2.10 12.38
CA ALA A 112 7.31 2.34 13.82
C ALA A 112 7.83 3.72 14.23
N GLU A 113 8.95 4.17 13.67
CA GLU A 113 9.55 5.49 13.90
C GLU A 113 8.58 6.62 13.53
N TYR A 114 8.03 6.57 12.31
CA TYR A 114 7.17 7.64 11.78
C TYR A 114 5.67 7.43 12.04
N ARG A 115 5.29 6.28 12.60
CA ARG A 115 3.88 5.90 12.83
C ARG A 115 3.06 5.93 11.54
N VAL A 116 3.66 5.44 10.45
CA VAL A 116 3.02 5.34 9.14
C VAL A 116 2.76 3.87 8.85
N PRO A 117 1.52 3.48 8.52
CA PRO A 117 1.21 2.09 8.21
C PRO A 117 1.70 1.71 6.80
N LEU A 118 2.10 0.45 6.64
CA LEU A 118 2.27 -0.23 5.36
C LEU A 118 1.03 -1.08 5.08
N VAL A 119 0.31 -0.73 4.02
CA VAL A 119 -0.93 -1.37 3.61
C VAL A 119 -0.71 -2.22 2.38
N ALA A 120 -1.23 -3.44 2.41
CA ALA A 120 -1.18 -4.41 1.32
C ALA A 120 0.25 -4.66 0.78
N PRO A 121 1.25 -4.96 1.61
CA PRO A 121 2.55 -5.37 1.09
C PRO A 121 2.39 -6.58 0.15
N SER A 122 3.04 -6.55 -1.02
CA SER A 122 2.96 -7.59 -2.03
C SER A 122 3.89 -8.76 -1.69
N THR A 123 3.65 -9.40 -0.55
CA THR A 123 4.32 -10.62 -0.08
C THR A 123 3.39 -11.38 0.87
N GLY A 124 3.56 -12.70 0.95
CA GLY A 124 2.89 -13.60 1.90
C GLY A 124 3.84 -14.11 3.00
N ALA A 125 4.98 -13.45 3.22
CA ALA A 125 5.98 -13.93 4.17
C ALA A 125 5.46 -13.90 5.61
N MET A 126 5.56 -15.03 6.31
CA MET A 126 5.08 -15.15 7.70
C MET A 126 5.70 -14.13 8.65
N ALA A 127 6.92 -13.68 8.39
CA ALA A 127 7.58 -12.66 9.21
C ALA A 127 6.83 -11.30 9.25
N LEU A 128 5.88 -11.06 8.34
CA LEU A 128 5.00 -9.88 8.37
C LEU A 128 3.61 -10.17 8.95
N HIS A 129 3.32 -11.42 9.29
CA HIS A 129 2.05 -11.84 9.88
C HIS A 129 2.20 -12.26 11.36
N ASP A 130 3.37 -12.78 11.75
CA ASP A 130 3.64 -13.30 13.08
C ASP A 130 5.09 -12.97 13.52
N PRO A 131 5.29 -12.24 14.64
CA PRO A 131 4.25 -11.61 15.45
C PRO A 131 3.51 -10.50 14.66
N VAL A 132 2.27 -10.22 15.08
CA VAL A 132 1.48 -9.15 14.47
C VAL A 132 2.18 -7.81 14.70
N ASN A 133 2.47 -7.09 13.61
CA ASN A 133 2.97 -5.73 13.66
C ASN A 133 1.81 -4.73 13.49
N PRO A 134 1.59 -3.79 14.44
CA PRO A 134 0.48 -2.84 14.36
C PRO A 134 0.55 -1.87 13.17
N TRP A 135 1.72 -1.75 12.52
CA TRP A 135 1.92 -0.90 11.36
C TRP A 135 1.84 -1.64 10.02
N VAL A 136 1.56 -2.95 10.01
CA VAL A 136 1.49 -3.73 8.77
C VAL A 136 0.09 -4.31 8.59
N PHE A 137 -0.57 -3.90 7.51
CA PHE A 137 -1.93 -4.31 7.18
C PHE A 137 -1.90 -5.23 5.96
N ASN A 138 -1.78 -6.53 6.20
CA ASN A 138 -1.75 -7.54 5.15
C ASN A 138 -3.13 -7.74 4.53
N VAL A 139 -3.19 -7.74 3.19
CA VAL A 139 -4.39 -8.11 2.41
C VAL A 139 -4.22 -9.49 1.76
N ARG A 140 -2.98 -9.85 1.43
CA ARG A 140 -2.63 -11.17 0.89
C ARG A 140 -2.63 -12.23 2.00
N ALA A 141 -2.97 -13.48 1.64
CA ALA A 141 -2.74 -14.62 2.52
C ALA A 141 -1.24 -14.92 2.69
N PRO A 142 -0.83 -15.54 3.81
CA PRO A 142 0.53 -16.06 3.94
C PRO A 142 0.82 -17.19 2.95
N TYR A 143 2.06 -17.29 2.47
CA TYR A 143 2.50 -18.31 1.51
C TYR A 143 2.20 -19.75 1.99
N GLN A 144 2.28 -19.99 3.29
CA GLN A 144 2.01 -21.29 3.92
C GLN A 144 0.53 -21.67 3.75
N ARG A 145 -0.39 -20.71 3.90
CA ARG A 145 -1.82 -20.98 3.70
C ARG A 145 -2.12 -21.24 2.23
N GLU A 146 -1.46 -20.51 1.33
CA GLU A 146 -1.57 -20.75 -0.12
C GLU A 146 -1.08 -22.15 -0.48
N ALA A 147 0.09 -22.57 0.01
CA ALA A 147 0.65 -23.89 -0.22
C ALA A 147 -0.23 -25.01 0.34
N ILE A 148 -0.74 -24.88 1.57
CA ILE A 148 -1.66 -25.86 2.17
C ILE A 148 -2.93 -25.99 1.33
N LYS A 149 -3.48 -24.89 0.84
CA LYS A 149 -4.68 -24.92 0.00
C LYS A 149 -4.40 -25.52 -1.37
N ALA A 150 -3.26 -25.22 -1.99
CA ALA A 150 -2.86 -25.82 -3.26
C ALA A 150 -2.70 -27.34 -3.15
N VAL A 151 -1.98 -27.81 -2.13
CA VAL A 151 -1.82 -29.25 -1.85
C VAL A 151 -3.17 -29.91 -1.56
N GLY A 152 -4.00 -29.29 -0.71
CA GLY A 152 -5.34 -29.81 -0.41
C GLY A 152 -6.22 -29.94 -1.65
N HIS A 153 -6.12 -28.99 -2.58
CA HIS A 153 -6.82 -29.06 -3.86
C HIS A 153 -6.33 -30.24 -4.72
N LEU A 154 -5.02 -30.45 -4.83
CA LEU A 154 -4.45 -31.59 -5.57
C LEU A 154 -4.92 -32.93 -4.98
N VAL A 155 -4.92 -33.05 -3.65
CA VAL A 155 -5.42 -34.26 -2.97
C VAL A 155 -6.91 -34.48 -3.27
N SER A 156 -7.73 -33.42 -3.28
CA SER A 156 -9.17 -33.55 -3.63
C SER A 156 -9.40 -34.03 -5.06
N LEU A 157 -8.43 -33.84 -5.95
CA LEU A 157 -8.45 -34.34 -7.33
C LEU A 157 -7.92 -35.79 -7.45
N GLY A 158 -7.59 -36.44 -6.33
CA GLY A 158 -7.07 -37.82 -6.32
C GLY A 158 -5.56 -37.92 -6.53
N MET A 159 -4.81 -36.81 -6.52
CA MET A 159 -3.35 -36.84 -6.61
C MET A 159 -2.77 -37.39 -5.30
N THR A 160 -1.99 -38.47 -5.40
CA THR A 160 -1.35 -39.15 -4.26
C THR A 160 0.14 -38.90 -4.16
N ARG A 161 0.73 -38.26 -5.18
CA ARG A 161 2.15 -37.91 -5.26
C ARG A 161 2.29 -36.45 -5.66
N ILE A 162 2.94 -35.68 -4.79
CA ILE A 162 3.11 -34.23 -4.95
C ILE A 162 4.58 -33.91 -4.72
N ALA A 163 5.19 -33.18 -5.65
CA ALA A 163 6.53 -32.64 -5.50
C ALA A 163 6.48 -31.13 -5.22
N VAL A 164 7.41 -30.67 -4.40
CA VAL A 164 7.58 -29.25 -4.08
C VAL A 164 8.93 -28.80 -4.61
N LEU A 165 8.90 -27.78 -5.47
CA LEU A 165 10.09 -27.10 -5.97
C LEU A 165 10.24 -25.79 -5.21
N GLN A 166 11.38 -25.62 -4.54
CA GLN A 166 11.72 -24.39 -3.84
C GLN A 166 12.95 -23.77 -4.50
N THR A 167 12.90 -22.47 -4.74
CA THR A 167 14.11 -21.73 -5.12
C THR A 167 14.96 -21.47 -3.88
N ASP A 168 16.22 -21.86 -3.93
CA ASP A 168 17.22 -21.45 -2.94
C ASP A 168 17.71 -20.03 -3.29
N ASP A 169 16.91 -19.03 -2.91
CA ASP A 169 17.28 -17.62 -3.07
C ASP A 169 17.42 -16.94 -1.71
N PRO A 170 18.65 -16.63 -1.26
CA PRO A 170 18.88 -15.94 0.00
C PRO A 170 18.33 -14.50 0.02
N ARG A 171 17.98 -13.91 -1.14
CA ARG A 171 17.43 -12.55 -1.24
C ARG A 171 15.91 -12.49 -1.19
N ASN A 172 15.19 -13.50 -1.70
CA ASN A 172 13.75 -13.32 -1.96
C ASN A 172 12.82 -13.98 -0.94
N GLY A 173 13.34 -14.82 -0.04
CA GLY A 173 12.53 -15.62 0.88
C GLY A 173 11.69 -16.64 0.10
N SER A 174 12.03 -17.92 0.24
CA SER A 174 11.28 -19.11 -0.18
C SER A 174 10.12 -18.87 -1.18
N SER A 175 10.42 -18.80 -2.48
CA SER A 175 9.37 -18.99 -3.49
C SER A 175 9.12 -20.49 -3.66
N LEU A 176 7.92 -20.94 -3.28
CA LEU A 176 7.48 -22.33 -3.33
C LEU A 176 6.58 -22.53 -4.55
N SER A 177 6.94 -23.46 -5.42
CA SER A 177 6.08 -23.97 -6.50
C SER A 177 5.69 -25.41 -6.19
N VAL A 178 4.39 -25.71 -6.20
CA VAL A 178 3.87 -27.06 -5.93
C VAL A 178 3.42 -27.67 -7.26
N MET A 179 3.90 -28.88 -7.57
CA MET A 179 3.54 -29.60 -8.79
C MET A 179 3.09 -31.03 -8.44
N ALA A 180 2.03 -31.52 -9.09
CA ALA A 180 1.66 -32.93 -9.03
C ALA A 180 2.57 -33.73 -9.97
N VAL A 181 2.99 -34.92 -9.53
CA VAL A 181 3.88 -35.84 -10.28
C VAL A 181 3.23 -37.20 -10.45
#